data_AF-A0A2S9FG43-F1
#
_entry.id   AF-A0A2S9FG43-F1
#
_cell.length_a   1.000
_cell.length_b   1.000
_cell.length_c   1.000
_cell.angle_alpha   90.00
_cell.angle_beta   90.00
_cell.angle_gamma   90.00
#
_symmetry.space_group_name_H-M   'P 1'
#
loop_
_entity.id
_entity.type
_entity.pdbx_description
1 polymer ?
#
loop_
_entity_poly.entity_id
_entity_poly.type
_entity_poly.pdbx_seq_one_letter_code
_entity_poly.pdbx_strand_id
1 'polypeptide(L)'
;ELTAKWDRWPTSVTWSADGASLIVTADDNGRGPIVTVDPASGDVHPLVADDFTYSEVRPAPGGVLFALRSSYVTPAHPVRIDADGSVTELNCVPLPDIPGTLTEVIAIAEDGQPVRSWLALPHGSDPAPLLLWIHGGPLASWNAWHWRWNPWLMAAEGYAVLLPDPALSTGYGQEFIQRGWGAWGFAPYTDLMAAVDAACGHPRVDGTRTAAMGGSFGGYMANWIAGHTDRFAAIVTHASLWALDQFGATTDGGYWWAREMTPEMSAA
;
A
#
# COMPACT_ATOMS: atom_id res chain seq x y z
N GLU A 1 -34.25 3.51 -12.61
CA GLU A 1 -33.45 4.67 -12.20
C GLU A 1 -34.16 5.34 -11.03
N LEU A 2 -33.50 5.52 -9.89
CA LEU A 2 -34.16 5.88 -8.63
C LEU A 2 -34.38 7.40 -8.47
N THR A 3 -33.37 8.20 -8.83
CA THR A 3 -33.37 9.66 -8.66
C THR A 3 -33.31 10.37 -10.02
N ALA A 4 -34.24 10.05 -10.93
CA ALA A 4 -34.20 10.50 -12.33
C ALA A 4 -34.22 12.04 -12.53
N LYS A 5 -34.55 12.81 -11.50
CA LYS A 5 -34.57 14.29 -11.51
C LYS A 5 -33.35 14.91 -10.83
N TRP A 6 -32.56 14.11 -10.11
CA TRP A 6 -31.36 14.56 -9.44
C TRP A 6 -30.17 14.32 -10.34
N ASP A 7 -29.72 15.40 -10.98
CA ASP A 7 -28.64 15.40 -11.97
C ASP A 7 -27.27 15.50 -11.28
N ARG A 8 -27.00 14.62 -10.31
CA ARG A 8 -25.70 14.50 -9.62
C ARG A 8 -25.29 13.03 -9.55
N TRP A 9 -23.98 12.80 -9.59
CA TRP A 9 -23.42 11.46 -9.64
C TRP A 9 -23.11 10.93 -8.23
N PRO A 10 -23.71 9.80 -7.79
CA PRO A 10 -23.34 9.17 -6.53
C PRO A 10 -21.88 8.71 -6.53
N THR A 11 -21.10 9.18 -5.56
CA THR A 11 -19.72 8.75 -5.34
C THR A 11 -19.63 7.63 -4.31
N SER A 12 -20.60 7.57 -3.41
CA SER A 12 -20.85 6.42 -2.53
C SER A 12 -22.34 6.33 -2.24
N VAL A 13 -22.83 5.12 -2.04
CA VAL A 13 -24.22 4.85 -1.68
C VAL A 13 -24.20 3.88 -0.52
N THR A 14 -24.92 4.21 0.54
CA THR A 14 -25.11 3.33 1.70
C THR A 14 -26.51 3.55 2.28
N TRP A 15 -27.08 2.57 2.98
CA TRP A 15 -28.38 2.72 3.62
C TRP A 15 -28.26 3.43 4.96
N SER A 16 -29.25 4.26 5.33
CA SER A 16 -29.39 4.76 6.70
C SER A 16 -29.54 3.59 7.69
N ALA A 17 -29.19 3.81 8.96
CA ALA A 17 -29.17 2.74 9.96
C ALA A 17 -30.55 2.11 10.23
N ASP A 18 -31.63 2.86 10.02
CA ASP A 18 -33.03 2.41 10.12
C ASP A 18 -33.58 1.85 8.80
N GLY A 19 -32.80 1.91 7.71
CA GLY A 19 -33.20 1.48 6.37
C GLY A 19 -34.25 2.38 5.70
N ALA A 20 -34.58 3.53 6.28
CA ALA A 20 -35.61 4.43 5.76
C ALA A 20 -35.13 5.25 4.55
N SER A 21 -33.83 5.45 4.38
CA SER A 21 -33.26 6.28 3.31
C SER A 21 -31.90 5.74 2.82
N LEU A 22 -31.48 6.16 1.63
CA LEU A 22 -30.10 6.01 1.19
C LEU A 22 -29.32 7.26 1.59
N ILE A 23 -28.18 7.07 2.24
CA ILE A 23 -27.17 8.09 2.46
C ILE A 23 -26.23 8.06 1.26
N VAL A 24 -26.21 9.16 0.54
CA VAL A 24 -25.47 9.27 -0.71
C VAL A 24 -24.51 10.43 -0.59
N THR A 25 -23.25 10.19 -0.91
CA THR A 25 -22.32 11.27 -1.22
C THR A 25 -22.39 11.52 -2.71
N ALA A 26 -22.41 12.79 -3.09
CA ALA A 26 -22.30 13.19 -4.47
C ALA A 26 -21.60 14.54 -4.52
N ASP A 27 -20.94 14.82 -5.64
CA ASP A 27 -20.36 16.14 -5.86
C ASP A 27 -21.47 17.11 -6.25
N ASP A 28 -21.47 18.29 -5.65
CA ASP A 28 -22.41 19.37 -5.99
C ASP A 28 -21.73 20.74 -5.86
N ASN A 29 -21.64 21.47 -6.97
CA ASN A 29 -21.14 22.85 -7.04
C ASN A 29 -19.84 23.09 -6.23
N GLY A 30 -18.89 22.15 -6.32
CA GLY A 30 -17.58 22.23 -5.67
C GLY A 30 -17.52 21.72 -4.23
N ARG A 31 -18.59 21.10 -3.72
CA ARG A 31 -18.64 20.44 -2.39
C ARG A 31 -19.01 18.97 -2.58
N GLY A 32 -18.86 18.18 -1.53
CA GLY A 32 -19.31 16.79 -1.50
C GLY A 32 -20.34 16.59 -0.41
N PRO A 33 -21.55 17.15 -0.55
CA PRO A 33 -22.59 17.01 0.46
C PRO A 33 -22.93 15.54 0.71
N ILE A 34 -23.50 15.31 1.89
CA ILE A 34 -24.24 14.10 2.16
C ILE A 34 -25.71 14.44 1.92
N VAL A 35 -26.35 13.68 1.05
CA VAL A 35 -27.80 13.76 0.83
C VAL A 35 -28.45 12.48 1.31
N THR A 36 -29.69 12.59 1.76
CA THR A 36 -30.58 11.45 1.96
C THR A 36 -31.46 11.33 0.72
N VAL A 37 -31.64 10.09 0.24
CA VAL A 37 -32.55 9.77 -0.85
C VAL A 37 -33.65 8.87 -0.31
N ASP A 38 -34.91 9.28 -0.51
CA ASP A 38 -36.06 8.42 -0.24
C ASP A 38 -36.13 7.34 -1.33
N PRO A 39 -36.05 6.05 -0.98
CA PRO A 39 -36.03 4.96 -1.96
C PRO A 39 -37.40 4.70 -2.61
N ALA A 40 -38.49 5.21 -2.04
CA ALA A 40 -39.85 5.06 -2.56
C ALA A 40 -40.23 6.20 -3.52
N SER A 41 -39.92 7.44 -3.16
CA SER A 41 -40.25 8.60 -4.02
C SER A 41 -39.11 9.01 -4.96
N GLY A 42 -37.87 8.67 -4.63
CA GLY A 42 -36.67 9.15 -5.32
C GLY A 42 -36.32 10.60 -4.98
N ASP A 43 -36.96 11.18 -3.96
CA ASP A 43 -36.70 12.54 -3.51
C ASP A 43 -35.34 12.62 -2.82
N VAL A 44 -34.63 13.72 -3.07
CA VAL A 44 -33.28 13.94 -2.55
C VAL A 44 -33.30 15.15 -1.61
N HIS A 45 -32.81 14.96 -0.39
CA HIS A 45 -32.75 15.98 0.63
C HIS A 45 -31.31 16.17 1.12
N PRO A 46 -30.82 17.42 1.24
CA PRO A 46 -29.51 17.66 1.84
C PRO A 46 -29.53 17.27 3.32
N LEU A 47 -28.57 16.46 3.76
CA LEU A 47 -28.30 16.16 5.17
C LEU A 47 -27.15 17.01 5.70
N VAL A 48 -26.05 17.11 4.94
CA VAL A 48 -24.95 18.03 5.20
C VAL A 48 -24.56 18.72 3.90
N ALA A 49 -24.56 20.05 3.91
CA ALA A 49 -24.24 20.89 2.77
C ALA A 49 -23.36 22.07 3.20
N ASP A 50 -22.30 21.77 3.95
CA ASP A 50 -21.23 22.73 4.27
C ASP A 50 -20.15 22.74 3.18
N ASP A 51 -19.11 23.55 3.36
CA ASP A 51 -18.02 23.68 2.39
C ASP A 51 -17.03 22.48 2.39
N PHE A 52 -17.46 21.28 2.80
CA PHE A 52 -16.64 20.07 2.92
C PHE A 52 -17.11 18.93 2.01
N THR A 53 -16.26 17.90 1.94
CA THR A 53 -16.53 16.62 1.27
C THR A 53 -16.38 15.49 2.28
N TYR A 54 -17.24 14.48 2.15
CA TYR A 54 -17.28 13.33 3.04
C TYR A 54 -16.95 12.06 2.26
N SER A 55 -16.04 11.26 2.81
CA SER A 55 -15.70 9.93 2.32
C SER A 55 -15.77 8.93 3.47
N GLU A 56 -15.74 7.64 3.14
CA GLU A 56 -15.90 6.58 4.15
C GLU A 56 -17.12 6.82 5.04
N VAL A 57 -18.23 7.27 4.46
CA VAL A 57 -19.46 7.57 5.19
C VAL A 57 -20.03 6.27 5.77
N ARG A 58 -20.30 6.28 7.07
CA ARG A 58 -20.74 5.14 7.88
C ARG A 58 -21.93 5.55 8.76
N PRO A 59 -23.15 5.16 8.40
CA PRO A 59 -24.34 5.41 9.21
C PRO A 59 -24.34 4.68 10.55
N ALA A 60 -24.99 5.25 11.55
CA ALA A 60 -25.13 4.77 12.92
C ALA A 60 -26.56 5.06 13.48
N PRO A 61 -27.02 4.33 14.53
CA PRO A 61 -28.34 4.53 15.13
C PRO A 61 -28.58 5.96 15.62
N GLY A 62 -29.85 6.36 15.69
CA GLY A 62 -30.21 7.73 16.04
C GLY A 62 -29.95 8.75 14.93
N GLY A 63 -29.72 8.28 13.70
CA GLY A 63 -29.50 9.11 12.52
C GLY A 63 -28.09 9.73 12.43
N VAL A 64 -27.14 9.22 13.21
CA VAL A 64 -25.75 9.69 13.23
C VAL A 64 -24.96 9.09 12.06
N LEU A 65 -24.00 9.81 11.49
CA LEU A 65 -23.00 9.29 10.56
C LEU A 65 -21.59 9.53 11.10
N PHE A 66 -20.67 8.62 10.80
CA PHE A 66 -19.23 8.88 10.86
C PHE A 66 -18.69 8.98 9.45
N ALA A 67 -17.69 9.82 9.26
CA ALA A 67 -17.06 9.98 7.97
C ALA A 67 -15.64 10.46 8.17
N LEU A 68 -14.82 10.27 7.14
CA LEU A 68 -13.69 11.15 6.94
C LEU A 68 -14.25 12.42 6.29
N ARG A 69 -14.25 13.51 7.06
CA ARG A 69 -14.49 14.83 6.51
C ARG A 69 -13.17 15.41 6.09
N SER A 70 -13.19 16.05 4.94
CA SER A 70 -12.04 16.80 4.46
C SER A 70 -12.52 17.97 3.63
N SER A 71 -11.69 18.98 3.51
CA SER A 71 -11.85 20.04 2.53
C SER A 71 -10.46 20.46 2.07
N TYR A 72 -10.40 21.44 1.17
CA TYR A 72 -9.14 22.04 0.80
C TYR A 72 -8.44 22.77 1.97
N VAL A 73 -9.11 23.03 3.09
CA VAL A 73 -8.51 23.68 4.28
C VAL A 73 -8.31 22.75 5.48
N THR A 74 -8.74 21.47 5.41
CA THR A 74 -8.61 20.48 6.52
C THR A 74 -8.39 19.04 6.00
N PRO A 75 -7.35 18.30 6.45
CA PRO A 75 -7.07 16.92 6.00
C PRO A 75 -8.21 15.96 6.37
N ALA A 76 -8.22 14.77 5.77
CA ALA A 76 -9.14 13.70 6.18
C ALA A 76 -9.01 13.45 7.68
N HIS A 77 -10.03 13.88 8.40
CA HIS A 77 -10.15 13.72 9.83
C HIS A 77 -11.50 13.08 10.10
N PRO A 78 -11.56 12.23 11.12
CA PRO A 78 -12.81 11.61 11.47
C PRO A 78 -13.76 12.68 12.01
N VAL A 79 -15.02 12.58 11.63
CA VAL A 79 -16.09 13.41 12.18
C VAL A 79 -17.28 12.54 12.54
N ARG A 80 -18.10 13.10 13.42
CA ARG A 80 -19.46 12.66 13.68
C ARG A 80 -20.43 13.68 13.08
N ILE A 81 -21.47 13.19 12.43
CA ILE A 81 -22.54 13.98 11.84
C ILE A 81 -23.82 13.53 12.52
N ASP A 82 -24.55 14.42 13.18
CA ASP A 82 -25.82 14.09 13.83
C ASP A 82 -26.98 14.10 12.84
N ALA A 83 -28.15 13.57 13.25
CA ALA A 83 -29.33 13.45 12.38
C ALA A 83 -29.86 14.79 11.87
N ASP A 84 -29.53 15.88 12.56
CA ASP A 84 -29.85 17.25 12.16
C ASP A 84 -28.81 17.87 11.22
N GLY A 85 -27.78 17.10 10.84
CA GLY A 85 -26.65 17.53 10.02
C GLY A 85 -25.51 18.19 10.80
N SER A 86 -25.58 18.28 12.14
CA SER A 86 -24.53 18.90 12.95
C SER A 86 -23.24 18.09 12.89
N VAL A 87 -22.11 18.76 12.62
CA VAL A 87 -20.81 18.11 12.45
C VAL A 87 -19.91 18.36 13.66
N THR A 88 -19.36 17.29 14.24
CA THR A 88 -18.38 17.30 15.33
C THR A 88 -17.07 16.69 14.85
N GLU A 89 -15.99 17.46 14.94
CA GLU A 89 -14.64 16.95 14.65
C GLU A 89 -14.18 15.95 15.72
N LEU A 90 -13.60 14.84 15.27
CA LEU A 90 -13.00 13.83 16.13
C LEU A 90 -11.49 13.97 16.01
N ASN A 91 -10.84 14.42 17.08
CA ASN A 91 -9.40 14.68 17.06
C ASN A 91 -8.58 13.37 16.96
N CYS A 92 -7.64 13.32 16.01
CA CYS A 92 -6.64 12.26 15.89
C CYS A 92 -5.33 12.60 16.60
N VAL A 93 -4.60 11.56 17.02
CA VAL A 93 -3.34 11.65 17.77
C VAL A 93 -2.19 12.26 16.95
N PRO A 94 -1.18 12.84 17.61
CA PRO A 94 0.06 13.27 16.96
C PRO A 94 0.73 12.12 16.21
N LEU A 95 1.37 12.44 15.10
CA LEU A 95 2.19 11.48 14.35
C LEU A 95 3.39 11.04 15.19
N PRO A 96 3.83 9.77 15.09
CA PRO A 96 4.99 9.29 15.82
C PRO A 96 6.27 9.93 15.26
N ASP A 97 7.22 10.23 16.15
CA ASP A 97 8.58 10.53 15.74
C ASP A 97 9.21 9.29 15.09
N ILE A 98 9.93 9.48 13.98
CA ILE A 98 10.66 8.40 13.32
C ILE A 98 12.05 8.22 13.94
N PRO A 99 12.52 6.98 14.17
CA PRO A 99 13.77 6.67 14.85
C PRO A 99 14.98 6.71 13.90
N GLY A 100 14.98 7.62 12.93
CA GLY A 100 16.06 7.70 11.96
C GLY A 100 15.83 8.68 10.81
N THR A 101 16.49 8.41 9.70
CA THR A 101 16.42 9.18 8.45
C THR A 101 16.03 8.28 7.28
N LEU A 102 15.21 8.76 6.37
CA LEU A 102 14.90 8.10 5.10
C LEU A 102 15.70 8.76 3.98
N THR A 103 16.46 7.99 3.19
CA THR A 103 17.11 8.49 1.97
C THR A 103 16.76 7.61 0.78
N GLU A 104 16.83 8.17 -0.42
CA GLU A 104 16.67 7.40 -1.65
C GLU A 104 18.01 6.84 -2.12
N VAL A 105 17.99 5.64 -2.69
CA VAL A 105 19.14 5.00 -3.34
C VAL A 105 18.68 4.46 -4.69
N ILE A 106 19.49 4.68 -5.73
CA ILE A 106 19.23 4.16 -7.07
C ILE A 106 20.38 3.25 -7.47
N ALA A 107 20.05 2.02 -7.86
CA ALA A 107 20.99 1.10 -8.49
C ALA A 107 20.75 1.05 -10.00
N ILE A 108 21.76 0.69 -10.76
CA ILE A 108 21.62 0.34 -12.17
C ILE A 108 21.70 -1.19 -12.25
N ALA A 109 20.62 -1.84 -12.66
CA ALA A 109 20.56 -3.28 -12.85
C ALA A 109 21.41 -3.71 -14.06
N GLU A 110 21.64 -5.02 -14.20
CA GLU A 110 22.46 -5.59 -15.28
C GLU A 110 21.94 -5.27 -16.68
N ASP A 111 20.63 -5.10 -16.84
CA ASP A 111 19.97 -4.71 -18.09
C ASP A 111 19.98 -3.19 -18.33
N GLY A 112 20.67 -2.42 -17.48
CA GLY A 112 20.77 -0.97 -17.55
C GLY A 112 19.58 -0.23 -16.94
N GLN A 113 18.57 -0.94 -16.42
CA GLN A 113 17.40 -0.31 -15.84
C GLN A 113 17.73 0.29 -14.45
N PRO A 114 17.37 1.55 -14.17
CA PRO A 114 17.44 2.08 -12.82
C PRO A 114 16.40 1.42 -11.89
N VAL A 115 16.86 1.00 -10.71
CA VAL A 115 16.06 0.40 -9.64
C VAL A 115 16.11 1.32 -8.43
N ARG A 116 14.95 1.88 -8.05
CA ARG A 116 14.82 2.80 -6.92
C ARG A 116 14.58 2.04 -5.62
N SER A 117 15.14 2.54 -4.53
CA SER A 117 14.90 2.06 -3.17
C SER A 117 14.77 3.19 -2.17
N TRP A 118 13.98 2.98 -1.12
CA TRP A 118 14.18 3.72 0.12
C TRP A 118 15.23 3.02 0.99
N LEU A 119 16.06 3.80 1.66
CA LEU A 119 17.00 3.35 2.69
C LEU A 119 16.67 4.08 3.98
N ALA A 120 16.05 3.38 4.93
CA ALA A 120 15.85 3.87 6.28
C ALA A 120 17.12 3.60 7.10
N LEU A 121 17.72 4.65 7.64
CA LEU A 121 18.91 4.56 8.49
C LEU A 121 18.52 4.91 9.93
N PRO A 122 19.01 4.17 10.94
CA PRO A 122 18.77 4.48 12.35
C PRO A 122 19.38 5.84 12.70
N HIS A 123 19.08 6.41 13.87
CA HIS A 123 19.85 7.55 14.38
C HIS A 123 21.32 7.18 14.64
N GLY A 124 22.23 8.17 14.62
CA GLY A 124 23.67 7.97 14.87
C GLY A 124 24.52 7.82 13.61
N SER A 125 25.84 7.77 13.77
CA SER A 125 26.80 7.78 12.65
C SER A 125 27.40 6.42 12.32
N ASP A 126 27.27 5.44 13.21
CA ASP A 126 27.96 4.16 13.07
C ASP A 126 27.33 3.31 11.95
N PRO A 127 28.14 2.54 11.19
CA PRO A 127 27.63 1.62 10.18
C PRO A 127 26.66 0.58 10.77
N ALA A 128 25.43 0.58 10.27
CA ALA A 128 24.37 -0.31 10.71
C ALA A 128 24.28 -1.58 9.84
N PRO A 129 23.98 -2.77 10.40
CA PRO A 129 23.66 -3.95 9.61
C PRO A 129 22.52 -3.66 8.62
N LEU A 130 22.61 -4.23 7.42
CA LEU A 130 21.63 -4.01 6.37
C LEU A 130 20.55 -5.10 6.35
N LEU A 131 19.29 -4.68 6.35
CA LEU A 131 18.13 -5.52 6.13
C LEU A 131 17.53 -5.19 4.77
N LEU A 132 17.64 -6.10 3.81
CA LEU A 132 16.88 -6.06 2.56
C LEU A 132 15.43 -6.47 2.87
N TRP A 133 14.47 -5.57 2.73
CA TRP A 133 13.05 -5.83 2.99
C TRP A 133 12.24 -5.74 1.70
N ILE A 134 11.85 -6.90 1.19
CA ILE A 134 11.22 -7.09 -0.12
C ILE A 134 9.70 -6.99 0.05
N HIS A 135 9.03 -6.15 -0.74
CA HIS A 135 7.58 -5.98 -0.66
C HIS A 135 6.83 -7.23 -1.16
N GLY A 136 5.60 -7.40 -0.66
CA GLY A 136 4.66 -8.38 -1.21
C GLY A 136 3.99 -7.90 -2.50
N GLY A 137 3.08 -8.68 -3.09
CA GLY A 137 2.40 -8.30 -4.32
C GLY A 137 2.19 -9.48 -5.28
N PRO A 138 2.80 -9.45 -6.49
CA PRO A 138 4.05 -8.77 -6.77
C PRO A 138 3.91 -7.33 -7.26
N LEU A 139 2.72 -6.93 -7.72
CA LEU A 139 2.44 -5.56 -8.16
C LEU A 139 2.20 -4.63 -6.96
N ALA A 140 3.27 -4.20 -6.31
CA ALA A 140 3.23 -3.24 -5.19
C ALA A 140 4.45 -2.31 -5.21
N SER A 141 4.56 -1.44 -4.21
CA SER A 141 5.73 -0.58 -4.01
C SER A 141 5.84 -0.21 -2.53
N TRP A 142 7.04 0.02 -2.05
CA TRP A 142 7.27 0.69 -0.77
C TRP A 142 7.08 2.20 -0.92
N ASN A 143 5.84 2.66 -0.80
CA ASN A 143 5.48 4.06 -1.05
C ASN A 143 4.55 4.68 0.01
N ALA A 144 4.17 3.93 1.05
CA ALA A 144 3.25 4.41 2.09
C ALA A 144 3.60 3.87 3.48
N TRP A 145 3.11 4.55 4.52
CA TRP A 145 3.20 4.06 5.89
C TRP A 145 2.44 2.74 6.02
N HIS A 146 3.12 1.72 6.52
CA HIS A 146 2.51 0.44 6.80
C HIS A 146 2.58 0.18 8.29
N TRP A 147 1.44 -0.11 8.92
CA TRP A 147 1.42 -0.40 10.36
C TRP A 147 2.07 -1.75 10.70
N ARG A 148 1.94 -2.74 9.80
CA ARG A 148 2.58 -4.07 9.92
C ARG A 148 3.99 -4.17 9.33
N TRP A 149 4.25 -3.68 8.12
CA TRP A 149 5.54 -3.76 7.44
C TRP A 149 6.28 -2.44 7.55
N ASN A 150 6.55 -2.03 8.79
CA ASN A 150 7.12 -0.72 9.09
C ASN A 150 8.65 -0.80 9.24
N PRO A 151 9.44 -0.13 8.40
CA PRO A 151 10.90 -0.15 8.49
C PRO A 151 11.43 0.48 9.78
N TRP A 152 10.69 1.42 10.35
CA TRP A 152 11.11 2.19 11.51
C TRP A 152 11.26 1.34 12.77
N LEU A 153 10.56 0.20 12.85
CA LEU A 153 10.74 -0.75 13.95
C LEU A 153 12.15 -1.34 13.96
N MET A 154 12.68 -1.69 12.78
CA MET A 154 14.04 -2.22 12.66
C MET A 154 15.09 -1.11 12.77
N ALA A 155 14.80 0.08 12.26
CA ALA A 155 15.66 1.24 12.46
C ALA A 155 15.78 1.63 13.95
N ALA A 156 14.70 1.50 14.74
CA ALA A 156 14.77 1.71 16.20
C ALA A 156 15.74 0.72 16.89
N GLU A 157 15.86 -0.50 16.36
CA GLU A 157 16.78 -1.54 16.83
C GLU A 157 18.19 -1.44 16.21
N GLY A 158 18.47 -0.37 15.45
CA GLY A 158 19.79 -0.09 14.91
C GLY A 158 20.11 -0.75 13.56
N TYR A 159 19.10 -1.21 12.81
CA TYR A 159 19.28 -1.72 11.46
C TYR A 159 19.09 -0.64 10.40
N ALA A 160 19.95 -0.64 9.38
CA ALA A 160 19.63 0.00 8.11
C ALA A 160 18.62 -0.89 7.37
N VAL A 161 17.56 -0.32 6.81
CA VAL A 161 16.52 -1.07 6.10
C VAL A 161 16.44 -0.57 4.67
N LEU A 162 16.74 -1.45 3.71
CA LEU A 162 16.57 -1.21 2.29
C LEU A 162 15.19 -1.72 1.85
N LEU A 163 14.44 -0.85 1.19
CA LEU A 163 13.08 -1.06 0.70
C LEU A 163 13.09 -0.83 -0.81
N PRO A 164 13.55 -1.79 -1.61
CA PRO A 164 13.64 -1.65 -3.05
C PRO A 164 12.28 -1.85 -3.72
N ASP A 165 12.15 -1.22 -4.89
CA ASP A 165 11.09 -1.49 -5.84
C ASP A 165 11.69 -2.20 -7.08
N PRO A 166 11.86 -3.53 -7.06
CA PRO A 166 12.38 -4.31 -8.18
C PRO A 166 11.38 -4.42 -9.34
N ALA A 167 11.78 -5.00 -10.48
CA ALA A 167 10.84 -5.38 -11.55
C ALA A 167 9.56 -6.04 -10.99
N LEU A 168 8.41 -5.71 -11.60
CA LEU A 168 7.02 -5.88 -11.08
C LEU A 168 6.49 -4.75 -10.20
N SER A 169 7.34 -3.92 -9.59
CA SER A 169 6.84 -2.85 -8.73
C SER A 169 5.98 -1.85 -9.50
N THR A 170 4.93 -1.37 -8.83
CA THR A 170 4.05 -0.34 -9.36
C THR A 170 4.69 1.04 -9.22
N GLY A 171 4.37 1.94 -10.15
CA GLY A 171 4.91 3.31 -10.18
C GLY A 171 5.98 3.58 -11.25
N TYR A 172 6.43 2.55 -11.98
CA TYR A 172 7.53 2.65 -12.96
C TYR A 172 7.12 2.35 -14.41
N GLY A 173 5.82 2.22 -14.67
CA GLY A 173 5.26 1.94 -15.99
C GLY A 173 5.13 0.44 -16.31
N GLN A 174 4.39 0.15 -17.38
CA GLN A 174 4.07 -1.21 -17.77
C GLN A 174 5.32 -2.02 -18.15
N GLU A 175 6.30 -1.40 -18.83
CA GLU A 175 7.54 -2.08 -19.23
C GLU A 175 8.32 -2.60 -18.01
N PHE A 176 8.37 -1.81 -16.93
CA PHE A 176 9.01 -2.22 -15.69
C PHE A 176 8.28 -3.37 -15.00
N ILE A 177 6.95 -3.42 -15.10
CA ILE A 177 6.16 -4.57 -14.66
C ILE A 177 6.48 -5.80 -15.52
N GLN A 178 6.51 -5.64 -16.84
CA GLN A 178 6.75 -6.75 -17.78
C GLN A 178 8.15 -7.37 -17.63
N ARG A 179 9.15 -6.62 -17.15
CA ARG A 179 10.49 -7.16 -16.86
C ARG A 179 10.47 -8.38 -15.93
N GLY A 180 9.56 -8.41 -14.97
CA GLY A 180 9.43 -9.52 -14.02
C GLY A 180 8.18 -10.38 -14.22
N TRP A 181 7.27 -10.00 -15.11
CA TRP A 181 6.02 -10.75 -15.35
C TRP A 181 6.33 -12.15 -15.89
N GLY A 182 5.90 -13.18 -15.16
CA GLY A 182 6.22 -14.57 -15.48
C GLY A 182 7.70 -14.95 -15.27
N ALA A 183 8.48 -14.09 -14.60
CA ALA A 183 9.94 -14.23 -14.49
C ALA A 183 10.45 -13.80 -13.10
N TRP A 184 9.74 -14.19 -12.03
CA TRP A 184 10.00 -13.70 -10.68
C TRP A 184 11.45 -13.95 -10.19
N GLY A 185 12.03 -15.11 -10.52
CA GLY A 185 13.40 -15.46 -10.16
C GLY A 185 14.51 -14.76 -10.96
N PHE A 186 14.15 -13.93 -11.93
CA PHE A 186 15.09 -13.30 -12.88
C PHE A 186 15.28 -11.81 -12.60
N ALA A 187 14.67 -10.92 -13.40
CA ALA A 187 14.86 -9.47 -13.27
C ALA A 187 14.54 -8.96 -11.86
N PRO A 188 13.48 -9.43 -11.15
CA PRO A 188 13.27 -8.99 -9.78
C PRO A 188 14.41 -9.40 -8.85
N TYR A 189 14.99 -10.60 -9.00
CA TYR A 189 16.14 -11.03 -8.20
C TYR A 189 17.39 -10.19 -8.47
N THR A 190 17.75 -9.96 -9.74
CA THR A 190 18.95 -9.18 -10.09
C THR A 190 18.81 -7.72 -9.69
N ASP A 191 17.61 -7.14 -9.81
CA ASP A 191 17.28 -5.81 -9.31
C ASP A 191 17.51 -5.68 -7.79
N LEU A 192 17.08 -6.68 -7.01
CA LEU A 192 17.29 -6.71 -5.57
C LEU A 192 18.77 -6.79 -5.20
N MET A 193 19.56 -7.58 -5.93
CA MET A 193 21.01 -7.68 -5.68
C MET A 193 21.71 -6.36 -5.99
N ALA A 194 21.39 -5.73 -7.12
CA ALA A 194 21.93 -4.42 -7.50
C ALA A 194 21.56 -3.33 -6.48
N ALA A 195 20.32 -3.35 -5.98
CA ALA A 195 19.87 -2.43 -4.93
C ALA A 195 20.68 -2.59 -3.63
N VAL A 196 20.96 -3.83 -3.22
CA VAL A 196 21.81 -4.13 -2.05
C VAL A 196 23.24 -3.65 -2.26
N ASP A 197 23.81 -3.84 -3.45
CA ASP A 197 25.14 -3.33 -3.78
C ASP A 197 25.20 -1.80 -3.64
N ALA A 198 24.23 -1.09 -4.22
CA ALA A 198 24.15 0.36 -4.11
C ALA A 198 24.00 0.83 -2.66
N ALA A 199 23.17 0.15 -1.86
CA ALA A 199 22.98 0.49 -0.45
C ALA A 199 24.24 0.25 0.38
N CYS A 200 24.99 -0.83 0.12
CA CYS A 200 26.27 -1.14 0.77
C CYS A 200 27.36 -0.08 0.48
N GLY A 201 27.20 0.71 -0.59
CA GLY A 201 28.09 1.84 -0.88
C GLY A 201 27.90 3.04 0.07
N HIS A 202 26.81 3.08 0.84
CA HIS A 202 26.54 4.16 1.78
C HIS A 202 27.42 4.02 3.05
N PRO A 203 28.12 5.07 3.52
CA PRO A 203 29.09 4.96 4.62
C PRO A 203 28.49 4.57 5.98
N ARG A 204 27.17 4.70 6.13
CA ARG A 204 26.42 4.30 7.34
C ARG A 204 25.81 2.89 7.24
N VAL A 205 26.18 2.11 6.22
CA VAL A 205 25.73 0.73 6.03
C VAL A 205 26.92 -0.20 6.19
N ASP A 206 26.76 -1.21 7.04
CA ASP A 206 27.70 -2.31 7.19
C ASP A 206 27.33 -3.46 6.25
N GLY A 207 27.92 -3.44 5.06
CA GLY A 207 27.71 -4.47 4.03
C GLY A 207 28.24 -5.87 4.39
N THR A 208 28.93 -6.04 5.53
CA THR A 208 29.39 -7.35 6.01
C THR A 208 28.36 -8.06 6.89
N ARG A 209 27.36 -7.32 7.38
CA ARG A 209 26.25 -7.86 8.20
C ARG A 209 24.94 -7.58 7.48
N THR A 210 24.55 -8.50 6.61
CA THR A 210 23.34 -8.37 5.80
C THR A 210 22.34 -9.48 6.10
N ALA A 211 21.06 -9.15 6.05
CA ALA A 211 19.95 -10.09 6.08
C ALA A 211 18.93 -9.71 5.01
N ALA A 212 18.19 -10.70 4.50
CA ALA A 212 17.07 -10.46 3.58
C ALA A 212 15.77 -10.96 4.18
N MET A 213 14.69 -10.23 3.95
CA MET A 213 13.36 -10.60 4.43
C MET A 213 12.24 -10.16 3.49
N GLY A 214 11.12 -10.86 3.54
CA GLY A 214 9.94 -10.45 2.77
C GLY A 214 8.70 -11.30 3.06
N GLY A 215 7.56 -10.75 2.64
CA GLY A 215 6.25 -11.38 2.78
C GLY A 215 5.59 -11.67 1.43
N SER A 216 4.84 -12.76 1.28
CA SER A 216 4.13 -13.08 0.03
C SER A 216 5.13 -13.20 -1.14
N PHE A 217 4.97 -12.45 -2.24
CA PHE A 217 5.99 -12.34 -3.30
C PHE A 217 7.40 -12.05 -2.74
N GLY A 218 7.53 -11.12 -1.78
CA GLY A 218 8.80 -10.86 -1.12
C GLY A 218 9.31 -12.05 -0.31
N GLY A 219 8.43 -12.90 0.20
CA GLY A 219 8.79 -14.17 0.84
C GLY A 219 9.31 -15.18 -0.17
N TYR A 220 8.68 -15.26 -1.35
CA TYR A 220 9.19 -16.07 -2.46
C TYR A 220 10.60 -15.61 -2.83
N MET A 221 10.82 -14.30 -2.91
CA MET A 221 12.15 -13.75 -3.19
C MET A 221 13.16 -14.00 -2.09
N ALA A 222 12.75 -13.95 -0.81
CA ALA A 222 13.62 -14.35 0.29
C ALA A 222 14.07 -15.82 0.17
N ASN A 223 13.17 -16.73 -0.19
CA ASN A 223 13.50 -18.15 -0.42
C ASN A 223 14.39 -18.33 -1.65
N TRP A 224 14.10 -17.61 -2.73
CA TRP A 224 14.90 -17.63 -3.95
C TRP A 224 16.34 -17.18 -3.68
N ILE A 225 16.50 -16.06 -2.97
CA ILE A 225 17.81 -15.55 -2.53
C ILE A 225 18.56 -16.61 -1.72
N ALA A 226 17.88 -17.28 -0.78
CA ALA A 226 18.48 -18.32 0.06
C ALA A 226 19.06 -19.51 -0.75
N GLY A 227 18.50 -19.80 -1.93
CA GLY A 227 18.96 -20.87 -2.81
C GLY A 227 20.00 -20.45 -3.85
N HIS A 228 20.23 -19.14 -4.04
CA HIS A 228 21.01 -18.61 -5.16
C HIS A 228 22.22 -17.75 -4.74
N THR A 229 22.38 -17.44 -3.46
CA THR A 229 23.55 -16.71 -2.96
C THR A 229 23.81 -16.95 -1.48
N ASP A 230 25.09 -16.93 -1.07
CA ASP A 230 25.53 -16.97 0.32
C ASP A 230 25.75 -15.57 0.93
N ARG A 231 25.32 -14.51 0.21
CA ARG A 231 25.60 -13.11 0.58
C ARG A 231 24.99 -12.69 1.92
N PHE A 232 23.85 -13.26 2.29
CA PHE A 232 23.09 -12.84 3.46
C PHE A 232 23.32 -13.80 4.63
N ALA A 233 23.68 -13.25 5.79
CA ALA A 233 23.89 -14.02 7.01
C ALA A 233 22.59 -14.60 7.58
N ALA A 234 21.44 -14.01 7.22
CA ALA A 234 20.13 -14.50 7.62
C ALA A 234 19.07 -14.21 6.55
N ILE A 235 18.08 -15.12 6.47
CA ILE A 235 16.91 -15.00 5.61
C ILE A 235 15.65 -15.14 6.47
N VAL A 236 14.70 -14.20 6.32
CA VAL A 236 13.41 -14.23 6.99
C VAL A 236 12.29 -14.25 5.95
N THR A 237 11.65 -15.40 5.81
CA THR A 237 10.53 -15.60 4.88
C THR A 237 9.19 -15.61 5.61
N HIS A 238 8.17 -14.94 5.07
CA HIS A 238 6.85 -14.86 5.69
C HIS A 238 5.72 -15.08 4.67
N ALA A 239 4.78 -15.98 4.95
CA ALA A 239 3.62 -16.28 4.09
C ALA A 239 4.01 -16.42 2.61
N SER A 240 5.11 -17.14 2.37
CA SER A 240 5.77 -17.24 1.07
C SER A 240 5.09 -18.24 0.14
N LEU A 241 5.38 -18.07 -1.15
CA LEU A 241 5.20 -19.10 -2.15
C LEU A 241 6.49 -19.94 -2.25
N TRP A 242 6.37 -21.26 -2.35
CA TRP A 242 7.52 -22.16 -2.57
C TRP A 242 7.22 -23.32 -3.54
N ALA A 243 5.96 -23.57 -3.87
CA ALA A 243 5.52 -24.54 -4.86
C ALA A 243 4.67 -23.81 -5.92
N LEU A 244 5.33 -23.14 -6.86
CA LEU A 244 4.67 -22.28 -7.86
C LEU A 244 3.78 -23.10 -8.81
N ASP A 245 4.19 -24.32 -9.12
CA ASP A 245 3.44 -25.33 -9.88
C ASP A 245 2.05 -25.61 -9.29
N GLN A 246 1.92 -25.54 -7.97
CA GLN A 246 0.66 -25.73 -7.26
C GLN A 246 -0.08 -24.41 -7.01
N PHE A 247 0.64 -23.30 -6.82
CA PHE A 247 0.05 -22.01 -6.44
C PHE A 247 -1.02 -21.53 -7.43
N GLY A 248 -0.71 -21.52 -8.73
CA GLY A 248 -1.58 -20.91 -9.74
C GLY A 248 -3.00 -21.51 -9.77
N ALA A 249 -3.12 -22.82 -9.58
CA ALA A 249 -4.40 -23.52 -9.61
C ALA A 249 -5.14 -23.54 -8.26
N THR A 250 -4.45 -23.25 -7.15
CA THR A 250 -4.99 -23.42 -5.79
C THR A 250 -5.28 -22.11 -5.07
N THR A 251 -4.88 -20.97 -5.63
CA THR A 251 -5.15 -19.62 -5.10
C THR A 251 -6.55 -19.10 -5.45
N ASP A 252 -7.13 -18.26 -4.58
CA ASP A 252 -8.42 -17.60 -4.78
C ASP A 252 -8.46 -16.73 -6.05
N GLY A 253 -7.28 -16.31 -6.53
CA GLY A 253 -7.09 -15.54 -7.75
C GLY A 253 -6.66 -16.37 -8.96
N GLY A 254 -6.88 -17.68 -9.01
CA GLY A 254 -6.26 -18.55 -10.03
C GLY A 254 -6.45 -18.09 -11.48
N TYR A 255 -7.62 -17.53 -11.81
CA TYR A 255 -7.89 -16.96 -13.15
C TYR A 255 -7.02 -15.75 -13.48
N TRP A 256 -6.63 -14.98 -12.46
CA TRP A 256 -5.74 -13.83 -12.58
C TRP A 256 -4.31 -14.32 -12.77
N TRP A 257 -3.86 -15.28 -11.92
CA TRP A 257 -2.47 -15.76 -11.92
C TRP A 257 -2.15 -16.70 -13.08
N ALA A 258 -3.14 -17.35 -13.70
CA ALA A 258 -2.94 -18.20 -14.87
C ALA A 258 -2.28 -17.47 -16.06
N ARG A 259 -2.35 -16.12 -16.09
CA ARG A 259 -1.71 -15.30 -17.11
C ARG A 259 -0.24 -14.97 -16.82
N GLU A 260 0.19 -15.18 -15.59
CA GLU A 260 1.55 -14.91 -15.13
C GLU A 260 2.33 -16.21 -14.84
N MET A 261 1.68 -17.17 -14.17
CA MET A 261 2.23 -18.47 -13.78
C MET A 261 2.26 -19.43 -14.97
N THR A 262 3.13 -19.16 -15.94
CA THR A 262 3.30 -20.05 -17.10
C THR A 262 3.95 -21.38 -16.67
N PRO A 263 3.81 -22.46 -17.48
CA PRO A 263 4.53 -23.72 -17.21
C PRO A 263 6.04 -23.54 -17.10
N GLU A 264 6.62 -22.62 -17.87
CA GLU A 264 8.05 -22.29 -17.84
C GLU A 264 8.44 -21.66 -16.51
N MET A 265 7.65 -20.70 -16.02
CA MET A 265 7.87 -20.08 -14.70
C MET A 265 7.73 -21.11 -13.56
N SER A 266 6.76 -22.02 -13.68
CA SER A 266 6.50 -23.03 -12.65
C SER A 266 7.57 -24.12 -12.56
N ALA A 267 8.35 -24.31 -13.62
CA ALA A 267 9.41 -25.31 -13.71
C ALA A 267 10.81 -24.77 -13.36
N ALA A 268 10.95 -23.45 -13.24
CA ALA A 268 12.19 -22.75 -12.90
C ALA A 268 12.40 -22.66 -11.38
#